data_AF-A0A254Q2K6-F1
#
_entry.id   AF-A0A254Q2K6-F1
#
_cell.length_a   1.000
_cell.length_b   1.000
_cell.length_c   1.000
_cell.angle_alpha   90.00
_cell.angle_beta   90.00
_cell.angle_gamma   90.00
#
_symmetry.space_group_name_H-M   'P 1'
#
loop_
_entity.id
_entity.type
_entity.pdbx_description
1 polymer ?
#
loop_
_entity_poly.entity_id
_entity_poly.type
_entity_poly.pdbx_seq_one_letter_code
_entity_poly.pdbx_strand_id
1 'polypeptide(L)' 'MNKRGQIVVEYVLLLVIATGVAALLVSQLVSRNSDNPGVLTSKWHSILVTIGADVPDSNKK' A
#
# COMPACT_ATOMS: atom_id res chain seq x y z
N MET A 1 -24.87 -6.37 -35.50
CA MET A 1 -23.76 -6.31 -34.51
C MET A 1 -24.27 -6.72 -33.14
N ASN A 2 -23.68 -7.76 -32.56
CA ASN A 2 -24.15 -8.41 -31.32
C ASN A 2 -23.85 -7.53 -30.08
N LYS A 3 -24.84 -6.74 -29.63
CA LYS A 3 -24.69 -5.77 -28.52
C LYS A 3 -24.26 -6.41 -27.19
N ARG A 4 -24.63 -7.67 -26.94
CA ARG A 4 -24.30 -8.38 -25.70
C ARG A 4 -22.82 -8.73 -25.56
N GLY A 5 -22.15 -9.09 -26.66
CA GLY A 5 -20.72 -9.42 -26.64
C GLY A 5 -19.85 -8.19 -26.40
N GLN A 6 -20.22 -7.05 -26.97
CA GLN A 6 -19.51 -5.78 -26.78
C GLN A 6 -19.56 -5.30 -25.33
N ILE A 7 -20.73 -5.41 -24.67
CA ILE A 7 -20.92 -5.02 -23.27
C ILE A 7 -19.98 -5.81 -22.35
N VAL A 8 -19.87 -7.13 -22.56
CA VAL A 8 -18.98 -7.98 -21.74
C VAL A 8 -17.53 -7.55 -21.89
N VAL A 9 -17.09 -7.29 -23.12
CA VAL A 9 -15.71 -6.83 -23.39
C VAL A 9 -15.43 -5.49 -22.72
N GLU A 10 -16.39 -4.56 -22.74
CA GLU A 10 -16.26 -3.25 -22.11
C GLU A 10 -16.08 -3.36 -20.59
N TYR A 11 -16.90 -4.17 -19.91
CA TYR A 11 -16.77 -4.37 -18.47
C TYR A 11 -15.45 -5.05 -18.09
N VAL A 12 -14.97 -6.01 -18.88
CA VAL A 12 -13.67 -6.64 -18.64
C VAL A 12 -12.55 -5.60 -18.81
N LEU A 13 -12.64 -4.73 -19.81
CA LEU A 13 -11.64 -3.70 -20.05
C LEU A 13 -11.60 -2.68 -18.91
N LEU A 14 -12.76 -2.23 -18.43
CA LEU A 14 -12.87 -1.39 -17.24
C LEU A 14 -12.33 -2.09 -15.98
N LEU A 15 -12.60 -3.38 -15.82
CA LEU A 15 -12.10 -4.16 -14.68
C LEU A 15 -10.58 -4.28 -14.70
N VAL A 16 -9.97 -4.51 -15.87
CA VAL A 16 -8.50 -4.56 -16.01
C VAL A 16 -7.88 -3.22 -15.66
N ILE A 17 -8.49 -2.11 -16.10
CA ILE A 17 -8.01 -0.77 -15.73
C ILE A 17 -8.13 -0.55 -14.22
N ALA A 18 -9.28 -0.85 -13.63
CA ALA A 18 -9.52 -0.66 -12.21
C ALA A 18 -8.54 -1.49 -11.34
N THR A 19 -8.32 -2.76 -11.71
CA THR A 19 -7.37 -3.64 -11.02
C THR A 19 -5.91 -3.21 -11.22
N GLY A 20 -5.56 -2.70 -12.40
CA GLY A 20 -4.24 -2.12 -12.67
C GLY A 20 -3.96 -0.89 -11.81
N VAL A 21 -4.92 0.03 -11.69
CA VAL A 21 -4.80 1.21 -10.81
C VAL A 21 -4.68 0.79 -9.35
N ALA A 22 -5.51 -0.17 -8.91
CA ALA A 22 -5.43 -0.69 -7.54
C ALA A 22 -4.04 -1.29 -7.24
N ALA A 23 -3.47 -2.06 -8.18
CA ALA A 23 -2.13 -2.63 -8.02
C ALA A 23 -1.04 -1.55 -7.88
N LEU A 24 -1.11 -0.47 -8.66
CA LEU A 24 -0.18 0.65 -8.57
C LEU A 24 -0.29 1.40 -7.24
N LEU A 25 -1.50 1.57 -6.70
CA LEU A 25 -1.69 2.22 -5.41
C LEU A 25 -1.14 1.35 -4.27
N VAL A 26 -1.43 0.05 -4.29
CA VAL A 26 -0.95 -0.89 -3.27
C VAL A 26 0.58 -1.00 -3.29
N SER A 27 1.20 -0.99 -4.48
CA SER A 27 2.66 -1.08 -4.58
C SER A 27 3.35 0.13 -3.94
N GLN A 28 2.79 1.33 -4.08
CA GLN A 28 3.30 2.54 -3.41
C GLN A 28 3.00 2.54 -1.90
N LEU A 29 1.84 2.01 -1.50
CA LEU A 29 1.44 2.03 -0.09
C LEU A 29 2.27 1.07 0.77
N VAL A 30 2.57 -0.13 0.25
CA VAL A 30 3.20 -1.23 1.00
C VAL A 30 4.55 -1.65 0.39
N SER A 31 5.21 -0.75 -0.35
CA SER A 31 6.55 -1.02 -0.89
C SER A 31 7.50 -1.50 0.22
N ARG A 32 8.25 -2.55 -0.12
CA ARG A 32 9.30 -3.16 0.73
C ARG A 32 10.71 -2.79 0.27
N ASN A 33 10.84 -1.87 -0.68
CA ASN A 33 12.15 -1.35 -1.07
C ASN A 33 12.75 -0.57 0.11
N SER A 34 14.00 -0.87 0.48
CA SER A 34 14.70 -0.20 1.57
C SER A 34 14.95 1.28 1.30
N ASP A 35 15.18 1.64 0.03
CA ASP A 35 15.52 3.01 -0.37
C ASP A 35 14.26 3.88 -0.54
N ASN A 36 13.13 3.25 -0.89
CA ASN A 36 11.82 3.88 -1.04
C ASN A 36 10.74 3.02 -0.37
N PRO A 37 10.68 3.01 0.98
CA PRO A 37 9.70 2.24 1.71
C PRO A 37 8.31 2.82 1.47
N GLY A 38 7.31 1.93 1.38
CA GLY A 38 5.93 2.34 1.20
C GLY A 38 5.45 3.21 2.36
N VAL A 39 4.46 4.06 2.11
CA VAL A 39 3.94 5.00 3.11
C VAL A 39 3.53 4.28 4.40
N LEU A 40 2.83 3.15 4.27
CA LEU A 40 2.41 2.35 5.42
C LEU A 40 3.61 1.74 6.15
N THR A 41 4.57 1.18 5.41
CA THR A 41 5.78 0.57 5.95
C THR A 41 6.62 1.60 6.73
N SER A 42 6.80 2.79 6.17
CA SER A 42 7.54 3.89 6.79
C SER A 42 6.89 4.35 8.09
N LYS A 43 5.56 4.54 8.09
CA LYS A 43 4.83 4.95 9.30
C LYS A 43 4.84 3.87 10.37
N TRP A 44 4.68 2.60 9.98
CA TRP A 44 4.77 1.49 10.92
C TRP A 44 6.15 1.41 11.57
N HIS A 45 7.22 1.56 10.77
CA HIS A 45 8.58 1.60 11.28
C HIS A 45 8.79 2.77 12.26
N SER A 46 8.27 3.96 11.94
CA SER A 46 8.33 5.12 12.84
C SER A 46 7.69 4.85 14.19
N ILE A 47 6.54 4.17 14.22
CA ILE A 47 5.87 3.81 15.49
C ILE A 47 6.76 2.85 16.29
N LEU A 48 7.33 1.83 15.66
CA LEU A 48 8.22 0.88 16.32
C LEU A 48 9.45 1.57 16.91
N VAL A 49 10.05 2.52 16.18
CA VAL A 49 11.19 3.31 16.67
C VAL A 49 10.78 4.16 17.87
N THR A 50 9.64 4.85 17.80
CA THR A 50 9.15 5.67 18.92
C THR A 50 8.89 4.83 20.17
N ILE A 51 8.26 3.65 20.04
CA ILE A 51 8.00 2.75 21.17
C ILE A 51 9.33 2.17 21.70
N GLY A 52 10.24 1.76 20.82
CA GLY A 52 11.54 1.23 21.24
C GLY A 52 12.46 2.26 21.89
N ALA A 53 12.26 3.54 21.58
CA ALA A 53 12.97 4.66 22.20
C ALA A 53 12.36 5.12 23.53
N ASP A 54 11.19 4.58 23.92
CA ASP A 54 10.60 4.79 25.24
C ASP A 54 11.36 3.96 26.28
N VAL A 55 12.55 4.44 26.64
CA VAL A 55 13.39 3.81 27.67
C VAL A 55 12.75 4.06 29.03
N PRO A 56 12.46 3.02 29.83
CA PRO A 56 11.89 3.21 31.15
C PRO A 56 12.81 4.10 31.97
N ASP A 57 12.22 5.10 32.63
CA ASP A 57 12.91 6.13 33.40
C ASP A 57 14.02 5.48 34.21
N SER A 58 15.27 5.77 33.83
CA SER A 58 16.43 5.30 34.58
C SER A 58 16.31 5.98 35.93
N ASN A 59 15.89 5.21 36.95
CA ASN A 59 15.95 5.59 38.35
C ASN A 59 17.40 5.98 38.66
N LYS A 60 17.75 7.24 38.38
CA LYS A 60 18.91 7.91 38.94
C LYS A 60 18.60 8.07 40.41
N LYS A 61 19.16 7.13 41.19
CA LYS A 61 19.42 7.30 42.61
C LYS A 61 20.01 8.68 42.90
#